data_AF-A0A7X4ALI0-F1
#
_entry.id   AF-A0A7X4ALI0-F1
#
_cell.length_a   1.000
_cell.length_b   1.000
_cell.length_c   1.000
_cell.angle_alpha   90.00
_cell.angle_beta   90.00
_cell.angle_gamma   90.00
#
_symmetry.space_group_name_H-M   'P 1'
#
loop_
_entity.id
_entity.type
_entity.pdbx_description
1 polymer ?
#
loop_
_entity_poly.entity_id
_entity_poly.type
_entity_poly.pdbx_seq_one_letter_code
_entity_poly.pdbx_strand_id
1 'polypeptide(L)'
;MVAEVYDALIEAGTSEQKAKAAAGAIPIAGELATKEDLRELRDELGERIEKVERELGERIGKVERELGERIGKVEREMGERFGKLERDMAVLKFAYGPVILALLVKIAFFP
;
A
#
# COMPACT_ATOMS: atom_id res chain seq x y z
N MET A 1 29.16 23.29 -38.96
CA MET A 1 29.02 23.49 -37.50
C MET A 1 30.34 23.43 -36.74
N VAL A 2 31.03 22.27 -36.61
CA VAL A 2 32.33 22.22 -35.86
C VAL A 2 33.42 23.10 -36.50
N ALA A 3 33.58 23.05 -37.82
CA ALA A 3 34.52 23.92 -38.54
C ALA A 3 34.13 25.41 -38.46
N GLU A 4 32.84 25.72 -38.63
CA GLU A 4 32.34 27.10 -38.52
C GLU A 4 32.55 27.71 -37.14
N VAL A 5 32.34 26.95 -36.07
CA VAL A 5 32.60 27.43 -34.69
C VAL A 5 34.09 27.52 -34.42
N TYR A 6 34.90 26.61 -34.96
CA TYR A 6 36.35 26.71 -34.89
C TYR A 6 36.84 28.01 -35.55
N ASP A 7 36.43 28.27 -36.78
CA ASP A 7 36.83 29.47 -37.55
C ASP A 7 36.37 30.76 -36.84
N ALA A 8 35.12 30.79 -36.36
CA ALA A 8 34.60 31.92 -35.59
C ALA A 8 35.36 32.18 -34.27
N LEU A 9 35.84 31.12 -33.60
CA LEU A 9 36.65 31.26 -32.38
C LEU A 9 38.04 31.82 -32.69
N ILE A 10 38.64 31.43 -33.81
CA ILE A 10 39.92 31.99 -34.29
C ILE A 10 39.75 33.46 -34.66
N GLU A 11 38.69 33.82 -35.40
CA GLU A 11 38.37 35.22 -35.73
C GLU A 11 38.11 36.08 -34.49
N ALA A 12 37.52 35.50 -33.44
CA ALA A 12 37.34 36.15 -32.14
C ALA A 12 38.64 36.28 -31.32
N GLY A 13 39.79 35.84 -31.83
CA GLY A 13 41.09 35.95 -31.18
C GLY A 13 41.40 34.85 -30.16
N THR A 14 40.67 33.73 -30.20
CA THR A 14 40.94 32.56 -29.35
C THR A 14 42.17 31.81 -29.85
N SER A 15 43.00 31.28 -28.94
CA SER A 15 44.15 30.47 -29.34
C SER A 15 43.72 29.18 -30.04
N GLU A 16 44.51 28.72 -31.01
CA GLU A 16 44.23 27.54 -31.83
C GLU A 16 43.93 26.29 -31.00
N GLN A 17 44.69 26.06 -29.92
CA GLN A 17 44.45 24.98 -28.97
C GLN A 17 43.07 25.06 -28.28
N LYS A 18 42.67 26.26 -27.84
CA LYS A 18 41.38 26.48 -27.17
C LYS A 18 40.21 26.38 -28.16
N ALA A 19 40.37 26.91 -29.37
CA ALA A 19 39.38 26.82 -30.43
C ALA A 19 39.13 25.36 -30.84
N LYS A 20 40.20 24.57 -31.02
CA LYS A 20 40.11 23.14 -31.37
C LYS A 20 39.46 22.31 -30.26
N ALA A 21 39.80 22.59 -29.00
CA ALA A 21 39.19 21.92 -27.85
C ALA A 21 37.70 22.23 -27.72
N ALA A 22 37.30 23.50 -27.89
CA ALA A 22 35.89 23.91 -27.79
C ALA A 22 35.05 23.37 -28.96
N ALA A 23 35.55 23.47 -30.21
CA ALA A 23 34.85 22.95 -31.37
C ALA A 23 34.70 21.42 -31.32
N GLY A 24 35.72 20.71 -30.84
CA GLY A 24 35.69 19.25 -30.65
C GLY A 24 34.70 18.78 -29.57
N ALA A 25 34.27 19.65 -28.65
CA ALA A 25 33.28 19.33 -27.62
C ALA A 25 31.82 19.46 -28.09
N ILE A 26 31.56 20.13 -29.22
CA ILE A 26 30.21 20.38 -29.74
C ILE A 26 29.46 19.07 -30.08
N PRO A 27 30.06 18.08 -30.77
CA PRO A 27 29.37 16.81 -31.04
C PRO A 27 28.95 16.11 -29.75
N ILE A 28 29.81 16.14 -28.73
CA ILE A 28 29.55 15.53 -27.42
C ILE A 28 28.43 16.29 -26.70
N ALA A 29 28.40 17.62 -26.79
CA ALA A 29 27.37 18.44 -26.15
C ALA A 29 25.96 18.16 -26.69
N GLY A 30 25.83 17.74 -27.96
CA GLY A 30 24.55 17.33 -28.56
C GLY A 30 24.06 15.96 -28.11
N GLU A 31 24.93 15.11 -27.58
CA GLU A 31 24.59 13.78 -27.05
C GLU A 31 24.25 13.81 -25.54
N LEU A 32 24.49 14.94 -24.87
CA LEU A 32 24.18 15.11 -23.45
C LEU A 32 22.70 15.42 -23.27
N ALA A 33 22.08 14.74 -22.29
CA ALA A 33 20.75 15.10 -21.82
C ALA A 33 20.75 16.56 -21.35
N THR A 34 19.81 17.33 -21.89
CA THR A 34 19.58 18.71 -21.49
C THR A 34 18.86 18.76 -20.15
N LYS A 35 18.86 19.94 -19.51
CA LYS A 35 18.05 20.15 -18.31
C LYS A 35 16.55 19.97 -18.56
N GLU A 36 16.11 20.20 -19.80
CA GLU A 36 14.71 20.06 -20.17
C GLU A 36 14.32 18.58 -20.28
N ASP A 37 15.16 17.76 -20.91
CA ASP A 37 14.97 16.30 -20.98
C ASP A 37 14.88 15.69 -19.57
N LEU A 38 15.73 16.16 -18.65
CA LEU A 38 15.72 15.73 -17.27
C LEU A 38 14.49 16.19 -16.49
N ARG A 39 13.90 17.34 -16.84
CA ARG A 39 12.66 17.84 -16.24
C ARG A 39 11.46 17.04 -16.72
N GLU A 40 11.35 16.81 -18.02
CA GLU A 40 10.30 15.98 -18.60
C GLU A 40 10.32 14.58 -17.99
N LEU A 41 11.50 13.95 -17.92
CA LEU A 41 11.66 12.64 -17.28
C LEU A 41 11.27 12.65 -15.79
N ARG A 42 11.60 13.73 -15.08
CA ARG A 42 11.24 13.88 -13.66
C ARG A 42 9.74 13.98 -13.48
N ASP A 43 9.07 14.74 -14.34
CA ASP A 43 7.64 14.97 -14.26
C ASP A 43 6.87 13.71 -14.65
N GLU A 44 7.27 13.02 -15.72
CA GLU A 44 6.72 11.70 -16.10
C GLU A 44 6.89 10.67 -14.98
N LEU A 45 8.06 10.63 -14.34
CA LEU A 45 8.31 9.73 -13.22
C LEU A 45 7.42 10.09 -12.02
N GLY A 46 7.25 11.38 -11.75
CA GLY A 46 6.35 11.88 -10.71
C GLY A 46 4.91 11.43 -10.93
N GLU A 47 4.38 11.62 -12.14
CA GLU A 47 3.02 11.18 -12.50
C GLU A 47 2.85 9.67 -12.37
N ARG A 48 3.85 8.89 -12.79
CA ARG A 48 3.82 7.41 -12.66
C ARG A 48 3.84 6.98 -11.20
N ILE A 49 4.63 7.64 -10.35
CA ILE A 49 4.67 7.36 -8.91
C ILE A 49 3.31 7.67 -8.29
N GLU A 50 2.74 8.86 -8.54
CA GLU A 50 1.43 9.22 -8.01
C GLU A 50 0.33 8.23 -8.43
N LYS A 51 0.37 7.78 -9.69
CA LYS A 51 -0.59 6.78 -10.18
C LYS A 51 -0.45 5.47 -9.41
N VAL A 52 0.78 4.98 -9.22
CA VAL A 52 1.04 3.75 -8.44
C VAL A 52 0.59 3.91 -6.99
N GLU A 53 0.88 5.06 -6.35
CA GLU A 53 0.45 5.33 -4.98
C GLU A 53 -1.08 5.32 -4.85
N ARG A 54 -1.80 5.96 -5.78
CA ARG A 54 -3.27 5.93 -5.82
C ARG A 54 -3.82 4.52 -5.99
N GLU A 55 -3.31 3.76 -6.96
CA GLU A 55 -3.75 2.37 -7.21
C GLU A 55 -3.48 1.45 -6.01
N LEU A 56 -2.33 1.60 -5.34
CA LEU A 56 -2.03 0.83 -4.13
C LEU A 56 -2.94 1.24 -2.97
N GLY A 57 -3.18 2.54 -2.77
CA GLY A 57 -4.10 3.04 -1.75
C GLY A 57 -5.51 2.49 -1.91
N GLU A 58 -6.03 2.48 -3.14
CA GLU A 58 -7.35 1.91 -3.45
C GLU A 58 -7.41 0.40 -3.17
N ARG A 59 -6.37 -0.34 -3.57
CA ARG A 59 -6.29 -1.79 -3.34
C ARG A 59 -6.23 -2.12 -1.84
N ILE A 60 -5.42 -1.40 -1.08
CA ILE A 60 -5.32 -1.55 0.38
C ILE A 60 -6.69 -1.26 1.01
N GLY A 61 -7.30 -0.13 0.68
CA GLY A 61 -8.61 0.24 1.23
C GLY A 61 -9.73 -0.73 0.85
N LYS A 62 -9.63 -1.43 -0.29
CA LYS A 62 -10.55 -2.52 -0.64
C LYS A 62 -10.34 -3.74 0.25
N VAL A 63 -9.10 -4.17 0.44
CA VAL A 63 -8.76 -5.32 1.29
C VAL A 63 -9.16 -5.08 2.74
N GLU A 64 -8.93 -3.88 3.28
CA GLU A 64 -9.32 -3.53 4.65
C GLU A 64 -10.84 -3.63 4.85
N ARG A 65 -11.63 -3.12 3.90
CA ARG A 65 -13.10 -3.23 3.95
C ARG A 65 -13.58 -4.67 3.88
N GLU A 66 -13.06 -5.46 2.94
CA GLU A 66 -13.44 -6.88 2.81
C GLU A 66 -13.08 -7.68 4.07
N LEU A 67 -11.92 -7.42 4.67
CA LEU A 67 -11.53 -8.06 5.93
C LEU A 67 -12.43 -7.62 7.09
N GLY A 68 -12.75 -6.32 7.19
CA GLY A 68 -13.68 -5.79 8.20
C GLY A 68 -15.05 -6.43 8.12
N GLU A 69 -15.61 -6.58 6.91
CA GLU A 69 -16.89 -7.24 6.68
C GLU A 69 -16.85 -8.72 7.09
N ARG A 70 -15.78 -9.43 6.73
CA ARG A 70 -15.59 -10.85 7.09
C ARG A 70 -15.47 -11.04 8.60
N ILE A 71 -14.71 -10.19 9.28
CA ILE A 71 -14.57 -10.20 10.74
C ILE A 71 -15.94 -9.94 11.38
N GLY A 72 -16.63 -8.88 10.97
CA GLY A 72 -17.95 -8.55 11.51
C GLY A 72 -19.02 -9.61 11.24
N LYS A 73 -18.87 -10.42 10.18
CA LYS A 73 -19.73 -11.60 9.95
C LYS A 73 -19.41 -12.72 10.95
N VAL A 74 -18.14 -13.03 11.15
CA VAL A 74 -17.71 -14.07 12.10
C VAL A 74 -18.11 -13.72 13.53
N GLU A 75 -17.93 -12.46 13.95
CA GLU A 75 -18.33 -11.99 15.28
C GLU A 75 -19.83 -12.17 15.52
N ARG A 76 -20.68 -11.81 14.54
CA ARG A 76 -22.13 -12.02 14.62
C ARG A 76 -22.50 -13.49 14.72
N GLU A 77 -21.94 -14.33 13.85
CA GLU A 77 -22.20 -15.78 13.88
C GLU A 77 -21.77 -16.42 15.21
N MET A 78 -20.63 -16.00 15.76
CA MET A 78 -20.19 -16.44 17.09
C MET A 78 -21.14 -15.96 18.18
N GLY A 79 -21.52 -14.68 18.18
CA GLY A 79 -22.47 -14.11 19.14
C GLY A 79 -23.81 -14.85 19.14
N GLU A 80 -24.34 -15.18 17.96
CA GLU A 80 -25.58 -15.97 17.84
C GLU A 80 -25.44 -17.38 18.41
N ARG A 81 -24.31 -18.06 18.15
CA ARG A 81 -24.03 -19.40 18.68
C ARG A 81 -23.90 -19.38 20.20
N PHE A 82 -23.16 -18.42 20.75
CA PHE A 82 -23.06 -18.24 22.21
C PHE A 82 -24.42 -17.95 22.84
N GLY A 83 -25.20 -17.04 22.26
CA GLY A 83 -26.54 -16.74 22.76
C GLY A 83 -27.50 -17.95 22.70
N LYS A 84 -27.34 -18.85 21.72
CA LYS A 84 -28.07 -20.13 21.71
C LYS A 84 -27.63 -21.05 22.84
N LEU A 85 -26.32 -21.24 23.02
CA LEU A 85 -25.77 -22.08 24.10
C LEU A 85 -26.18 -21.58 25.49
N GLU A 86 -26.18 -20.26 25.71
CA GLU A 86 -26.65 -19.66 26.97
C GLU A 86 -28.12 -19.97 27.24
N ARG A 87 -28.98 -19.85 26.22
CA ARG A 87 -30.40 -20.22 26.34
C ARG A 87 -30.58 -21.71 26.61
N ASP A 88 -29.90 -22.57 25.88
CA ASP A 88 -29.99 -24.02 26.05
C ASP A 88 -29.52 -24.43 27.45
N MET A 89 -28.44 -23.84 27.94
CA MET A 89 -27.95 -24.06 29.30
C MET A 89 -28.92 -23.53 30.37
N ALA A 90 -29.57 -22.39 30.12
CA ALA A 90 -30.59 -21.86 31.03
C ALA A 90 -31.80 -22.80 31.12
N VAL A 91 -32.26 -23.32 29.98
CA VAL A 91 -33.34 -24.33 29.93
C VAL A 91 -32.94 -25.59 30.69
N LEU A 92 -31.72 -26.09 30.49
CA LEU A 92 -31.23 -27.27 31.19
C LEU A 92 -31.18 -27.05 32.71
N LYS A 93 -30.65 -25.92 33.16
CA LYS A 93 -30.61 -25.56 34.60
C LYS A 93 -32.01 -25.47 35.19
N PHE A 94 -32.95 -24.86 34.47
CA PHE A 94 -34.32 -24.71 34.93
C PHE A 94 -35.06 -26.07 34.99
N ALA A 95 -34.90 -26.91 33.97
CA ALA A 95 -35.58 -28.21 33.90
C ALA A 95 -35.02 -29.22 34.91
N TYR A 96 -33.70 -29.30 35.02
CA TYR A 96 -33.04 -30.33 35.83
C TYR A 96 -32.67 -29.88 37.24
N GLY A 97 -32.56 -28.57 37.50
CA GLY A 97 -32.23 -28.02 38.82
C GLY A 97 -33.18 -28.53 39.92
N PRO A 98 -34.51 -28.42 39.78
CA PRO A 98 -35.46 -28.91 40.77
C PRO A 98 -35.41 -30.44 40.94
N VAL A 99 -35.21 -31.18 39.85
CA VAL A 99 -35.14 -32.66 39.88
C VAL A 99 -33.90 -33.12 40.65
N ILE A 100 -32.74 -32.53 40.36
CA ILE A 100 -31.48 -32.82 41.06
C ILE A 100 -31.62 -32.45 42.54
N LEU A 101 -32.20 -31.28 42.85
CA LEU A 101 -32.42 -30.85 44.23
C LEU A 101 -33.31 -31.83 44.99
N ALA A 102 -34.43 -32.26 44.41
CA ALA A 102 -35.34 -33.23 45.02
C ALA A 102 -34.65 -34.57 45.29
N LEU A 103 -33.81 -35.05 44.37
CA LEU A 103 -33.04 -36.28 44.54
C LEU A 103 -32.03 -36.15 45.69
N LEU A 104 -31.31 -35.03 45.77
CA LEU A 104 -30.34 -34.76 46.83
C LEU A 104 -31.00 -34.70 48.21
N VAL A 105 -32.15 -34.01 48.32
CA VAL A 105 -32.94 -33.97 49.55
C VAL A 105 -33.39 -35.38 49.95
N LYS A 106 -33.83 -36.19 48.99
CA LYS A 106 -34.26 -37.56 49.27
C LYS A 106 -33.12 -38.42 49.81
N ILE A 107 -31.93 -38.37 49.21
CA ILE A 107 -30.76 -39.13 49.68
C ILE A 107 -30.28 -38.64 51.06
N ALA A 108 -30.30 -37.33 51.31
CA ALA A 108 -29.78 -36.76 52.55
C ALA A 108 -30.71 -36.96 53.77
N PHE A 109 -32.03 -36.94 53.56
CA PHE A 109 -33.02 -36.96 54.65
C PHE A 109 -33.85 -38.25 54.72
N PHE A 110 -33.79 -39.11 53.70
CA PHE A 110 -34.46 -40.42 53.66
C PHE A 110 -33.48 -41.52 53.21
N PRO A 111 -32.47 -41.85 54.03
CA PRO A 111 -31.52 -42.94 53.76
C PRO A 111 -32.17 -44.34 53.75
#